data_AF-A0A0J8RDT0-F1
#
_entry.id   AF-A0A0J8RDT0-F1
#
_cell.length_a   1.000
_cell.length_b   1.000
_cell.length_c   1.000
_cell.angle_alpha   90.00
_cell.angle_beta   90.00
_cell.angle_gamma   90.00
#
_symmetry.space_group_name_H-M   'P 1'
#
loop_
_entity.id
_entity.type
_entity.pdbx_description
1 polymer ?
#
loop_
_entity_poly.entity_id
_entity_poly.type
_entity_poly.pdbx_seq_one_letter_code
_entity_poly.pdbx_strand_id
1 'polypeptide(L)'
;MTPRDGERISTAAVHETDVDAADQSEVGTDDALLESLGYKPVLHRTYTLLESFSTTFSALYFVGGVRVTFSTGIAAGGNLAYWINYLITAVFTFITAAVIAEICSALPSAGSIYLWAAEAGGPRYGRLLGFVVAWWSTTAWTTFCASNTQSAVNYMLSELTVFEVDFPKNVDSVKFRAVQWICTEVLLGEIF
;
A
#
# COMPACT_ATOMS: atom_id res chain seq x y z
N MET A 1 -27.47 -36.44 -51.32
CA MET A 1 -26.05 -36.75 -51.05
C MET A 1 -25.65 -35.93 -49.84
N THR A 2 -25.67 -36.56 -48.67
CA THR A 2 -25.11 -36.07 -47.40
C THR A 2 -23.57 -36.32 -47.41
N PRO A 3 -22.83 -36.22 -46.29
CA PRO A 3 -21.96 -35.10 -45.88
C PRO A 3 -20.50 -35.58 -45.62
N ARG A 4 -19.58 -34.72 -45.16
CA ARG A 4 -18.42 -35.01 -44.26
C ARG A 4 -17.93 -33.65 -43.70
N ASP A 5 -18.13 -33.29 -42.43
CA ASP A 5 -17.40 -33.75 -41.22
C ASP A 5 -15.88 -33.81 -41.46
N GLY A 6 -15.00 -33.08 -40.80
CA GLY A 6 -15.09 -32.17 -39.67
C GLY A 6 -13.67 -32.03 -39.12
N GLU A 7 -13.31 -30.89 -38.55
CA GLU A 7 -12.33 -30.89 -37.47
C GLU A 7 -12.63 -29.77 -36.49
N ARG A 8 -12.89 -30.21 -35.27
CA ARG A 8 -13.21 -29.41 -34.09
C ARG A 8 -11.91 -28.78 -33.62
N ILE A 9 -11.93 -27.47 -33.43
CA ILE A 9 -11.22 -26.89 -32.28
C ILE A 9 -12.26 -26.13 -31.47
N SER A 10 -12.99 -26.94 -30.69
CA SER A 10 -13.60 -26.51 -29.44
C SER A 10 -12.45 -26.21 -28.48
N THR A 11 -12.11 -24.94 -28.30
CA THR A 11 -11.35 -24.50 -27.13
C THR A 11 -12.18 -23.41 -26.47
N ALA A 12 -12.90 -23.84 -25.44
CA ALA A 12 -13.49 -23.07 -24.36
C ALA A 12 -14.16 -21.74 -24.76
N ALA A 13 -15.50 -21.79 -24.85
CA ALA A 13 -16.30 -20.70 -24.31
C ALA A 13 -15.84 -20.47 -22.87
N VAL A 14 -14.99 -19.46 -22.66
CA VAL A 14 -14.77 -18.91 -21.33
C VAL A 14 -16.11 -18.29 -20.95
N HIS A 15 -16.71 -18.91 -19.95
CA HIS A 15 -17.88 -18.45 -19.24
C HIS A 15 -17.58 -17.06 -18.65
N GLU A 16 -17.89 -16.03 -19.42
CA GLU A 16 -17.74 -14.61 -19.09
C GLU A 16 -19.15 -13.99 -19.16
N THR A 17 -20.03 -14.37 -18.22
CA THR A 17 -21.39 -13.79 -18.17
C THR A 17 -21.97 -13.59 -16.77
N ASP A 18 -21.29 -13.92 -15.68
CA ASP A 18 -21.90 -13.79 -14.33
C ASP A 18 -21.25 -12.74 -13.41
N VAL A 19 -20.24 -11.99 -13.89
CA VAL A 19 -19.58 -10.92 -13.10
C VAL A 19 -20.11 -9.52 -13.42
N ASP A 20 -20.62 -9.28 -14.64
CA ASP A 20 -20.99 -7.93 -15.10
C ASP A 20 -22.38 -7.47 -14.64
N ALA A 21 -23.29 -8.39 -14.31
CA ALA A 21 -24.66 -8.05 -13.95
C ALA A 21 -24.77 -7.47 -12.52
N ALA A 22 -23.90 -7.89 -11.60
CA ALA A 22 -23.83 -7.31 -10.26
C ALA A 22 -23.16 -5.92 -10.30
N ASP A 23 -22.07 -5.79 -11.05
CA ASP A 23 -21.26 -4.58 -11.18
C ASP A 23 -22.08 -3.39 -11.76
N GLN A 24 -22.90 -3.61 -12.79
CA GLN A 24 -23.74 -2.54 -13.37
C GLN A 24 -24.84 -2.03 -12.42
N SER A 25 -25.35 -2.87 -11.52
CA SER A 25 -26.39 -2.49 -10.56
C SER A 25 -25.82 -1.73 -9.36
N GLU A 26 -24.60 -2.07 -8.93
CA GLU A 26 -23.85 -1.37 -7.89
C GLU A 26 -23.41 0.02 -8.38
N VAL A 27 -22.92 0.13 -9.62
CA VAL A 27 -22.49 1.40 -10.23
C VAL A 27 -23.61 2.45 -10.22
N GLY A 28 -24.83 2.08 -10.60
CA GLY A 28 -25.97 3.01 -10.58
C GLY A 28 -26.40 3.44 -9.17
N THR A 29 -26.13 2.60 -8.16
CA THR A 29 -26.45 2.88 -6.76
C THR A 29 -25.43 3.83 -6.14
N ASP A 30 -24.15 3.62 -6.42
CA ASP A 30 -23.04 4.48 -5.96
C ASP A 30 -23.09 5.86 -6.62
N ASP A 31 -23.38 5.95 -7.92
CA ASP A 31 -23.53 7.23 -8.62
C ASP A 31 -24.69 8.07 -8.05
N ALA A 32 -25.81 7.42 -7.73
CA ALA A 32 -26.95 8.08 -7.08
C ALA A 32 -26.60 8.54 -5.65
N LEU A 33 -25.79 7.77 -4.92
CA LEU A 33 -25.32 8.13 -3.59
C LEU A 33 -24.32 9.31 -3.64
N LEU A 34 -23.43 9.36 -4.63
CA LEU A 34 -22.53 10.49 -4.86
C LEU A 34 -23.29 11.78 -5.19
N GLU A 35 -24.33 11.69 -6.03
CA GLU A 35 -25.18 12.83 -6.36
C GLU A 35 -25.93 13.34 -5.11
N SER A 36 -26.38 12.44 -4.22
CA SER A 36 -27.00 12.81 -2.94
C SER A 36 -26.04 13.53 -1.98
N LEU A 37 -24.74 13.26 -2.09
CA LEU A 37 -23.68 13.92 -1.33
C LEU A 37 -23.22 15.24 -1.99
N GLY A 38 -23.77 15.60 -3.15
CA GLY A 38 -23.43 16.81 -3.89
C GLY A 38 -22.17 16.68 -4.76
N TYR A 39 -21.65 15.46 -4.97
CA TYR A 39 -20.53 15.19 -5.86
C TYR A 39 -21.02 14.77 -7.25
N LYS A 40 -20.53 15.44 -8.29
CA LYS A 40 -20.77 15.00 -9.68
C LYS A 40 -19.86 13.81 -10.00
N PRO A 41 -20.39 12.63 -10.35
CA PRO A 41 -19.56 11.51 -10.78
C PRO A 41 -18.85 11.88 -12.08
N VAL A 42 -17.52 12.05 -11.99
CA VAL A 42 -16.64 12.42 -13.12
C VAL A 42 -15.65 11.30 -13.46
N LEU A 43 -15.55 10.28 -12.62
CA LEU A 43 -14.62 9.18 -12.78
C LEU A 43 -15.37 7.93 -13.27
N HIS A 44 -15.06 7.47 -14.47
CA HIS A 44 -15.57 6.19 -14.97
C HIS A 44 -14.76 5.07 -14.30
N ARG A 45 -15.41 4.15 -13.59
CA ARG A 45 -14.73 3.03 -12.93
C ARG A 45 -14.29 2.04 -14.00
N THR A 46 -13.00 2.02 -14.31
CA THR A 46 -12.41 1.11 -15.33
C THR A 46 -11.80 -0.15 -14.72
N TYR A 47 -11.60 -0.18 -13.39
CA TYR A 47 -10.95 -1.29 -12.72
C TYR A 47 -11.96 -2.37 -12.32
N THR A 48 -11.75 -3.58 -12.83
CA THR A 48 -12.42 -4.79 -12.34
C THR A 48 -11.96 -5.14 -10.91
N LEU A 49 -12.71 -5.99 -10.21
CA LEU A 49 -12.38 -6.42 -8.83
C LEU A 49 -10.98 -7.04 -8.74
N LEU A 50 -10.60 -7.87 -9.72
CA LEU A 50 -9.29 -8.51 -9.75
C LEU A 50 -8.16 -7.51 -10.02
N GLU A 51 -8.37 -6.52 -10.88
CA GLU A 51 -7.37 -5.49 -11.16
C GLU A 51 -7.17 -4.56 -9.97
N SER A 52 -8.24 -4.21 -9.24
CA SER A 52 -8.18 -3.42 -8.01
C SER A 52 -7.42 -4.17 -6.90
N PHE A 53 -7.68 -5.48 -6.76
CA PHE A 53 -6.97 -6.34 -5.82
C PHE A 53 -5.48 -6.47 -6.18
N SER A 54 -5.16 -6.73 -7.45
CA SER A 54 -3.79 -6.86 -7.95
C SER A 54 -2.99 -5.58 -7.73
N THR A 55 -3.58 -4.42 -8.03
CA THR A 55 -2.95 -3.11 -7.82
C THR A 55 -2.63 -2.87 -6.34
N THR A 56 -3.57 -3.19 -5.45
CA THR A 56 -3.37 -3.05 -4.00
C THR A 56 -2.29 -4.01 -3.50
N PHE A 57 -2.31 -5.26 -3.96
CA PHE A 57 -1.30 -6.26 -3.61
C PHE A 57 0.10 -5.84 -4.08
N SER A 58 0.22 -5.28 -5.29
CA SER A 58 1.48 -4.75 -5.81
C SER A 58 2.01 -3.56 -5.00
N ALA A 59 1.13 -2.75 -4.42
CA ALA A 59 1.51 -1.64 -3.56
C ALA A 59 1.97 -2.09 -2.16
N LEU A 60 1.64 -3.32 -1.73
CA LEU A 60 2.09 -3.86 -0.45
C LEU A 60 3.58 -4.23 -0.52
N TYR A 61 4.41 -3.46 0.17
CA TYR A 61 5.83 -3.78 0.34
C TYR A 61 6.05 -4.91 1.37
N PHE A 62 5.65 -6.12 1.02
CA PHE A 62 5.75 -7.27 1.92
C PHE A 62 7.20 -7.79 2.04
N VAL A 63 7.92 -7.88 0.91
CA VAL A 63 9.23 -8.55 0.86
C VAL A 63 10.26 -7.91 1.78
N GLY A 64 10.43 -6.59 1.73
CA GLY A 64 11.41 -5.94 2.59
C GLY A 64 10.93 -5.72 4.02
N GLY A 65 9.62 -5.50 4.23
CA GLY A 65 9.03 -5.39 5.56
C GLY A 65 9.23 -6.66 6.39
N VAL A 66 8.97 -7.84 5.81
CA VAL A 66 9.17 -9.14 6.48
C VAL A 66 10.63 -9.36 6.83
N ARG A 67 11.57 -9.06 5.92
CA ARG A 67 13.00 -9.26 6.17
C ARG A 67 13.49 -8.48 7.40
N VAL A 68 13.12 -7.20 7.50
CA VAL A 68 13.51 -6.35 8.63
C VAL A 68 12.81 -6.80 9.91
N THR A 69 11.50 -7.03 9.84
CA THR A 69 10.69 -7.40 11.02
C THR A 69 11.07 -8.77 11.57
N PHE A 70 11.43 -9.73 10.71
CA PHE A 70 11.89 -11.05 11.13
C PHE A 70 13.23 -10.97 11.86
N SER A 71 14.20 -10.22 11.31
CA SER A 71 15.52 -10.05 11.93
C SER A 71 15.42 -9.34 13.28
N THR A 72 14.71 -8.20 13.34
CA THR A 72 14.56 -7.43 14.58
C THR A 72 13.62 -8.12 15.57
N GLY A 73 12.55 -8.75 15.10
CA GLY A 73 11.55 -9.41 15.93
C GLY A 73 12.08 -10.63 16.66
N ILE A 74 12.89 -11.47 15.99
CA ILE A 74 13.57 -12.59 16.66
C ILE A 74 14.62 -12.07 17.65
N ALA A 75 15.39 -11.03 17.29
CA ALA A 75 16.38 -10.45 18.18
C ALA A 75 15.76 -9.85 19.46
N ALA A 76 14.56 -9.29 19.37
CA ALA A 76 13.90 -8.62 20.50
C ALA A 76 13.13 -9.57 21.44
N GLY A 77 12.46 -10.60 20.90
CA GLY A 77 11.54 -11.43 21.69
C GLY A 77 11.66 -12.95 21.47
N GLY A 78 12.56 -13.39 20.58
CA GLY A 78 12.68 -14.78 20.18
C GLY A 78 11.54 -15.28 19.29
N ASN A 79 11.67 -16.51 18.80
CA ASN A 79 10.80 -17.06 17.76
C ASN A 79 9.34 -17.20 18.23
N LEU A 80 9.11 -17.56 19.50
CA LEU A 80 7.76 -17.77 20.04
C LEU A 80 6.99 -16.45 20.13
N ALA A 81 7.64 -15.38 20.61
CA ALA A 81 7.00 -14.07 20.71
C ALA A 81 6.67 -13.49 19.33
N TYR A 82 7.50 -13.76 18.32
CA TYR A 82 7.26 -13.33 16.94
C TYR A 82 5.97 -13.92 16.38
N TRP A 83 5.75 -15.23 16.53
CA TRP A 83 4.54 -15.90 16.03
C TRP A 83 3.26 -15.45 16.74
N ILE A 84 3.32 -15.26 18.06
CA ILE A 84 2.17 -14.76 18.83
C ILE A 84 1.83 -13.32 18.41
N ASN A 85 2.84 -12.47 18.24
CA ASN A 85 2.66 -11.09 17.77
C ASN A 85 2.06 -11.06 16.35
N TYR A 86 2.51 -11.94 15.45
CA TYR A 86 1.94 -12.07 14.10
C TYR A 86 0.44 -12.40 14.13
N LEU A 87 0.03 -13.37 14.96
CA LEU A 87 -1.38 -13.76 15.08
C LEU A 87 -2.25 -12.63 15.65
N ILE A 88 -1.76 -11.96 16.69
CA ILE A 88 -2.46 -10.82 17.30
C ILE A 88 -2.61 -9.70 16.26
N THR A 89 -1.51 -9.30 15.62
CA THR A 89 -1.52 -8.24 14.61
C THR A 89 -2.45 -8.55 13.44
N ALA A 90 -2.53 -9.82 13.00
CA ALA A 90 -3.45 -10.24 11.95
C ALA A 90 -4.92 -9.99 12.32
N VAL A 91 -5.33 -10.32 13.56
CA VAL A 91 -6.70 -10.08 14.03
C VAL A 91 -7.04 -8.59 14.08
N PHE A 92 -6.15 -7.77 14.65
CA PHE A 92 -6.36 -6.32 14.71
C PHE A 92 -6.40 -5.68 13.31
N THR A 93 -5.53 -6.12 12.40
CA THR A 93 -5.50 -5.63 11.01
C THR A 93 -6.79 -5.98 10.28
N PHE A 94 -7.35 -7.18 10.50
CA PHE A 94 -8.62 -7.58 9.90
C PHE A 94 -9.78 -6.72 10.41
N ILE A 95 -9.82 -6.40 11.71
CA ILE A 95 -10.81 -5.49 12.29
C ILE A 95 -10.68 -4.10 11.66
N THR A 96 -9.48 -3.56 11.54
CA THR A 96 -9.24 -2.27 10.89
C THR A 96 -9.67 -2.29 9.42
N ALA A 97 -9.39 -3.36 8.68
CA ALA A 97 -9.81 -3.52 7.30
C ALA A 97 -11.34 -3.54 7.16
N ALA A 98 -12.05 -4.24 8.06
CA ALA A 98 -13.50 -4.26 8.09
C ALA A 98 -14.10 -2.86 8.33
N VAL A 99 -13.52 -2.08 9.25
CA VAL A 99 -13.96 -0.69 9.48
C VAL A 99 -13.74 0.19 8.26
N ILE A 100 -12.61 0.06 7.58
CA ILE A 100 -12.35 0.82 6.34
C ILE A 100 -13.32 0.40 5.24
N ALA A 101 -13.64 -0.90 5.12
CA ALA A 101 -14.62 -1.39 4.16
C ALA A 101 -16.02 -0.78 4.39
N GLU A 102 -16.48 -0.69 5.64
CA GLU A 102 -17.75 -0.02 5.99
C GLU A 102 -17.74 1.47 5.60
N ILE A 103 -16.62 2.16 5.82
CA ILE A 103 -16.46 3.57 5.44
C ILE A 103 -16.48 3.73 3.92
N CYS A 104 -15.79 2.87 3.18
CA CYS A 104 -15.78 2.87 1.72
C CYS A 104 -17.18 2.67 1.13
N SER A 105 -17.99 1.79 1.73
CA SER A 105 -19.38 1.55 1.30
C SER A 105 -20.31 2.73 1.60
N ALA A 106 -20.09 3.45 2.72
CA ALA A 106 -20.90 4.61 3.08
C ALA A 106 -20.53 5.88 2.28
N LEU A 107 -19.27 5.99 1.84
CA LEU A 107 -18.72 7.13 1.12
C LEU A 107 -17.92 6.63 -0.10
N PRO A 108 -18.58 6.20 -1.19
CA PRO A 108 -17.93 5.76 -2.43
C PRO A 108 -17.29 6.93 -3.22
N SER A 109 -16.99 8.04 -2.55
CA SER A 109 -16.26 9.15 -3.16
C SER A 109 -14.86 8.68 -3.55
N ALA A 110 -14.39 9.07 -4.73
CA ALA A 110 -13.01 8.91 -5.19
C ALA A 110 -12.03 9.81 -4.40
N GLY A 111 -12.22 9.89 -3.09
CA GLY A 111 -11.57 10.77 -2.16
C GLY A 111 -10.65 10.00 -1.24
N SER A 112 -9.37 10.37 -1.25
CA SER A 112 -8.35 9.91 -0.29
C SER A 112 -8.83 10.00 1.16
N ILE A 113 -8.25 9.19 2.05
CA ILE A 113 -8.48 9.14 3.51
C ILE A 113 -8.71 10.48 4.24
N TYR A 114 -8.17 11.59 3.73
CA TYR A 114 -8.35 12.94 4.28
C TYR A 114 -9.77 13.48 4.09
N LEU A 115 -10.41 13.12 2.98
CA LEU A 115 -11.80 13.51 2.68
C LEU A 115 -12.76 12.75 3.58
N TRP A 116 -12.54 11.45 3.80
CA TRP A 116 -13.29 10.69 4.80
C TRP A 116 -13.10 11.27 6.21
N ALA A 117 -11.89 11.70 6.57
CA ALA A 117 -11.63 12.37 7.84
C ALA A 117 -12.30 13.75 7.94
N ALA A 118 -12.42 14.47 6.82
CA ALA A 118 -13.12 15.75 6.78
C ALA A 118 -14.64 15.59 6.93
N GLU A 119 -15.23 14.60 6.25
CA GLU A 119 -16.66 14.26 6.38
C GLU A 119 -17.00 13.79 7.79
N ALA A 120 -16.17 12.93 8.40
CA ALA A 120 -16.34 12.48 9.77
C ALA A 120 -16.28 13.62 10.81
N GLY A 121 -15.61 14.72 10.48
CA GLY A 121 -15.47 15.90 11.34
C GLY A 121 -16.65 16.88 11.33
N GLY A 122 -17.60 16.69 10.43
CA GLY A 122 -18.77 17.58 10.25
C GLY A 122 -18.41 19.02 9.86
N PRO A 123 -19.41 19.92 9.79
CA PRO A 123 -19.26 21.27 9.20
C PRO A 123 -18.34 22.21 10.00
N ARG A 124 -18.06 21.90 11.27
CA ARG A 124 -17.27 22.77 12.15
C ARG A 124 -15.79 22.36 12.25
N TYR A 125 -15.49 21.06 12.24
CA TYR A 125 -14.12 20.55 12.45
C TYR A 125 -13.57 19.76 11.26
N GLY A 126 -14.36 19.50 10.22
CA GLY A 126 -13.93 18.72 9.05
C GLY A 126 -12.66 19.23 8.39
N ARG A 127 -12.52 20.56 8.20
CA ARG A 127 -11.29 21.15 7.61
C ARG A 127 -10.04 20.93 8.45
N LEU A 128 -10.16 20.94 9.79
CA LEU A 128 -9.02 20.71 10.68
C LEU A 128 -8.63 19.23 10.71
N LEU A 129 -9.62 18.34 10.82
CA LEU A 129 -9.36 16.90 10.84
C LEU A 129 -8.79 16.41 9.50
N GLY A 130 -9.36 16.85 8.37
CA GLY A 130 -8.80 16.57 7.05
C GLY A 130 -7.36 17.07 6.89
N PHE A 131 -7.05 18.28 7.38
CA PHE A 131 -5.68 18.81 7.37
C PHE A 131 -4.71 17.98 8.21
N VAL A 132 -5.11 17.58 9.43
CA VAL A 132 -4.26 16.78 10.32
C VAL A 132 -3.94 15.42 9.68
N VAL A 133 -4.93 14.75 9.09
CA VAL A 133 -4.70 13.46 8.42
C VAL A 133 -3.83 13.66 7.17
N ALA A 134 -4.04 14.73 6.40
CA ALA A 134 -3.22 15.06 5.22
C ALA A 134 -1.75 15.32 5.59
N TRP A 135 -1.53 16.10 6.64
CA TRP A 135 -0.21 16.35 7.19
C TRP A 135 0.46 15.06 7.67
N TRP A 136 -0.27 14.24 8.43
CA TRP A 136 0.25 12.98 8.95
C TRP A 136 0.67 12.02 7.85
N SER A 137 -0.17 11.83 6.83
CA SER A 137 0.16 10.91 5.75
C SER A 137 1.28 11.43 4.86
N THR A 138 1.34 12.73 4.56
CA THR A 138 2.49 13.32 3.84
C THR A 138 3.80 13.08 4.61
N THR A 139 3.78 13.25 5.92
CA THR A 139 4.93 12.98 6.80
C THR A 139 5.30 11.49 6.80
N ALA A 140 4.30 10.61 6.81
CA ALA A 140 4.52 9.16 6.76
C ALA A 140 5.18 8.73 5.44
N TRP A 141 4.67 9.20 4.29
CA TRP A 141 5.23 8.87 2.97
C TRP A 141 6.66 9.40 2.79
N THR A 142 6.92 10.64 3.21
CA THR A 142 8.27 11.23 3.16
C THR A 142 9.26 10.50 4.06
N THR A 143 8.84 10.15 5.29
CA THR A 143 9.68 9.35 6.21
C THR A 143 9.94 7.95 5.68
N PHE A 144 8.96 7.35 5.00
CA PHE A 144 9.11 6.02 4.39
C PHE A 144 10.13 6.04 3.24
N CYS A 145 10.07 7.02 2.34
CA CYS A 145 11.08 7.22 1.30
C CYS A 145 12.48 7.40 1.91
N ALA A 146 12.62 8.31 2.89
CA ALA A 146 13.89 8.55 3.56
C ALA A 146 14.45 7.29 4.25
N SER A 147 13.60 6.51 4.90
CA SER A 147 13.99 5.27 5.59
C SER A 147 14.50 4.20 4.63
N ASN A 148 13.88 4.05 3.45
CA ASN A 148 14.32 3.09 2.44
C ASN A 148 15.68 3.48 1.85
N THR A 149 15.88 4.76 1.53
CA THR A 149 17.18 5.28 1.06
C THR A 149 18.26 5.06 2.12
N GLN A 150 17.96 5.37 3.39
CA GLN A 150 18.89 5.13 4.49
C GLN A 150 19.25 3.64 4.61
N SER A 151 18.28 2.74 4.45
CA SER A 151 18.51 1.29 4.47
C SER A 151 19.41 0.85 3.30
N ALA A 152 19.17 1.35 2.10
CA ALA A 152 20.00 1.07 0.92
C ALA A 152 21.46 1.50 1.13
N VAL A 153 21.70 2.69 1.69
CA VAL A 153 23.06 3.16 2.02
C VAL A 153 23.73 2.27 3.07
N ASN A 154 22.99 1.78 4.08
CA ASN A 154 23.55 0.83 5.04
C ASN A 154 23.96 -0.49 4.37
N TYR A 155 23.20 -0.99 3.39
CA TYR A 155 23.61 -2.17 2.61
C TYR A 155 24.87 -1.90 1.79
N MET A 156 24.92 -0.78 1.08
CA MET A 156 26.08 -0.40 0.28
C MET A 156 27.36 -0.21 1.13
N LEU A 157 27.24 0.45 2.29
CA LEU A 157 28.37 0.62 3.21
C LEU A 157 28.82 -0.69 3.85
N SER A 158 27.92 -1.67 4.00
CA SER A 158 28.29 -3.00 4.49
C SER A 158 29.21 -3.73 3.50
N GLU A 159 29.04 -3.52 2.19
CA GLU A 159 29.94 -4.11 1.17
C GLU A 159 31.36 -3.54 1.24
N LEU A 160 31.53 -2.25 1.57
CA LEU A 160 32.86 -1.64 1.78
C LEU A 160 33.67 -2.32 2.91
N THR A 161 32.99 -2.90 3.90
CA THR A 161 33.67 -3.66 4.97
C THR A 161 34.19 -5.02 4.50
N VAL A 162 33.61 -5.58 3.44
CA VAL A 162 33.98 -6.87 2.82
C VAL A 162 35.18 -6.72 1.89
N PHE A 163 35.34 -5.57 1.23
CA PHE A 163 36.47 -5.29 0.32
C PHE A 163 37.74 -4.79 1.04
N GLU A 164 37.84 -4.93 2.37
CA GLU A 164 38.99 -4.52 3.21
C GLU A 164 39.50 -3.08 2.99
N VAL A 165 38.65 -2.17 2.51
CA VAL A 165 39.00 -0.74 2.41
C VAL A 165 39.07 -0.15 3.83
N ASP A 166 40.18 0.53 4.14
CA ASP A 166 40.51 1.05 5.48
C ASP A 166 39.67 2.28 5.84
N PHE A 167 38.37 2.03 6.10
CA PHE A 167 37.41 3.04 6.53
C PHE A 167 36.96 2.75 7.97
N PRO A 168 36.82 3.77 8.85
CA PRO A 168 36.41 3.56 10.23
C PRO A 168 35.04 2.87 10.31
N LYS A 169 35.04 1.61 10.76
CA LYS A 169 33.90 0.66 10.75
C LYS A 169 32.95 0.80 11.96
N ASN A 170 33.23 1.72 12.88
CA ASN A 170 32.48 1.88 14.13
C ASN A 170 31.31 2.85 13.95
N VAL A 171 30.09 2.38 14.26
CA VAL A 171 28.84 3.16 14.26
C VAL A 171 28.86 4.36 15.22
N ASP A 172 29.73 4.32 16.23
CA ASP A 172 29.94 5.41 17.19
C ASP A 172 30.81 6.55 16.63
N SER A 173 31.46 6.34 15.49
CA SER A 173 32.30 7.36 14.87
C SER A 173 31.44 8.37 14.09
N VAL A 174 31.54 9.64 14.48
CA VAL A 174 30.87 10.77 13.79
C VAL A 174 31.26 10.82 12.30
N LYS A 175 32.47 10.40 11.94
CA LYS A 175 32.93 10.34 10.54
C LYS A 175 32.16 9.33 9.69
N PHE A 176 31.87 8.14 10.24
CA PHE A 176 31.10 7.11 9.56
C PHE A 176 29.64 7.56 9.38
N ARG A 177 29.06 8.16 10.42
CA ARG A 177 27.70 8.73 10.35
C ARG A 177 27.59 9.87 9.34
N ALA A 178 28.58 10.76 9.27
CA ALA A 178 28.59 11.86 8.31
C ALA A 178 28.64 11.35 6.86
N VAL A 179 29.45 10.33 6.57
CA VAL A 179 29.51 9.71 5.23
C VAL A 179 28.19 9.02 4.90
N GLN A 180 27.62 8.28 5.84
CA GLN A 180 26.30 7.66 5.68
C GLN A 180 25.20 8.69 5.37
N TRP A 181 25.20 9.83 6.07
CA TRP A 181 24.26 10.93 5.81
C TRP A 181 24.48 11.54 4.43
N ILE A 182 25.72 11.87 4.05
CA ILE A 182 26.03 12.45 2.74
C ILE A 182 25.63 11.50 1.60
N CYS A 183 25.94 10.20 1.71
CA CYS A 183 25.53 9.21 0.72
C CYS A 183 24.00 9.08 0.63
N THR A 184 23.30 9.23 1.76
CA THR A 184 21.83 9.18 1.81
C THR A 184 21.23 10.42 1.14
N GLU A 185 21.79 11.62 1.37
CA GLU A 185 21.38 12.86 0.69
C GLU A 185 21.63 12.82 -0.82
N VAL A 186 22.77 12.29 -1.26
CA VAL A 186 23.07 12.13 -2.70
C VAL A 186 22.09 11.17 -3.36
N LEU A 187 21.79 10.03 -2.71
CA LEU A 187 20.86 9.04 -3.26
C LEU A 187 19.41 9.54 -3.24
N LEU A 188 19.03 10.35 -2.25
CA LEU A 188 17.74 11.05 -2.21
C LEU A 188 17.61 12.10 -3.33
N GLY A 189 18.68 12.84 -3.60
CA GLY A 189 18.70 13.88 -4.63
C GLY A 189 18.57 13.35 -6.07
N GLU A 190 18.89 12.09 -6.31
CA GLU A 190 18.73 11.42 -7.62
C GLU A 190 17.32 10.82 -7.82
N ILE A 191 16.53 10.70 -6.74
CA ILE A 191 15.18 10.10 -6.75
C ILE A 191 14.07 11.14 -6.99
N PHE A 192 14.37 12.43 -6.92
CA PHE A 192 13.45 13.55 -7.13
C PHE A 192 13.83 14.39 -8.35
#